data_AF-A0A086P6B6-F1
#
_entry.id   AF-A0A086P6B6-F1
#
_cell.length_a   1.000
_cell.length_b   1.000
_cell.length_c   1.000
_cell.angle_alpha   90.00
_cell.angle_beta   90.00
_cell.angle_gamma   90.00
#
_symmetry.space_group_name_H-M   'P 1'
#
loop_
_entity.id
_entity.type
_entity.pdbx_description
1 polymer ?
#
loop_
_entity_poly.entity_id
_entity_poly.type
_entity_poly.pdbx_seq_one_letter_code
_entity_poly.pdbx_strand_id
1 'polypeptide(L)' 'MTADRLTDLLVARLVRDHGRSKHHWRKAIGPVRIYSRATHSHCNWAINPTGSAQEIALIETLMDDLRMRHPLLTA' A
#
# COMPACT_ATOMS: atom_id res chain seq x y z
N MET A 1 0.40 -5.59 -12.01
CA MET A 1 0.11 -4.49 -11.07
C MET A 1 1.41 -3.75 -10.83
N THR A 2 1.46 -2.42 -10.89
CA THR A 2 2.66 -1.62 -10.62
C THR A 2 2.60 -1.00 -9.22
N ALA A 3 3.74 -0.52 -8.70
CA ALA A 3 3.79 0.24 -7.45
C ALA A 3 2.85 1.45 -7.45
N ASP A 4 2.91 2.28 -8.50
CA ASP A 4 2.06 3.48 -8.60
C ASP A 4 0.57 3.12 -8.59
N ARG A 5 0.20 2.06 -9.32
CA ARG A 5 -1.19 1.62 -9.35
C ARG A 5 -1.67 1.08 -8.01
N LEU A 6 -0.80 0.38 -7.27
CA LEU A 6 -1.08 -0.07 -5.90
C LEU A 6 -1.30 1.13 -4.97
N THR A 7 -0.41 2.13 -5.02
CA THR A 7 -0.53 3.35 -4.21
C THR A 7 -1.82 4.10 -4.54
N ASP A 8 -2.17 4.24 -5.82
CA ASP A 8 -3.42 4.89 -6.21
C ASP A 8 -4.67 4.14 -5.71
N LEU A 9 -4.65 2.80 -5.69
CA LEU A 9 -5.73 2.00 -5.11
C LEU A 9 -5.87 2.21 -3.61
N LEU A 10 -4.75 2.20 -2.88
CA LEU A 10 -4.70 2.49 -1.44
C LEU A 10 -5.28 3.88 -1.16
N VAL A 11 -4.76 4.91 -1.83
CA VAL A 11 -5.21 6.30 -1.68
C VAL A 11 -6.69 6.44 -1.99
N ALA A 12 -7.16 5.86 -3.10
CA ALA A 12 -8.56 5.96 -3.49
C ALA A 12 -9.51 5.31 -2.47
N ARG A 13 -9.10 4.20 -1.84
CA ARG A 13 -9.91 3.52 -0.81
C ARG A 13 -9.88 4.27 0.51
N LEU A 14 -8.71 4.73 0.96
CA LEU A 14 -8.59 5.48 2.20
C LEU A 14 -9.35 6.81 2.15
N VAL A 15 -9.27 7.54 1.02
CA VAL A 15 -10.04 8.78 0.83
C VAL A 15 -11.55 8.52 0.89
N ARG A 16 -12.02 7.47 0.21
CA ARG A 16 -13.45 7.13 0.16
C ARG A 16 -13.98 6.69 1.53
N ASP A 17 -13.23 5.84 2.24
CA ASP A 17 -13.73 5.15 3.43
C ASP A 17 -13.43 5.96 4.73
N HIS A 18 -12.40 6.81 4.73
CA HIS A 18 -11.91 7.52 5.92
C HIS A 18 -11.67 9.03 5.73
N GLY A 19 -11.99 9.59 4.56
CA GLY A 19 -11.83 11.02 4.28
C GLY A 19 -10.37 11.44 4.13
N ARG A 20 -10.01 12.67 4.54
CA ARG A 20 -8.68 13.31 4.32
C ARG A 20 -8.30 13.51 2.85
N SER A 21 -7.22 14.26 2.63
CA SER A 21 -6.75 14.56 1.28
C SER A 21 -5.94 13.41 0.69
N LYS A 22 -5.89 13.31 -0.65
CA LYS A 22 -4.99 12.37 -1.34
C LYS A 22 -3.53 12.58 -0.94
N HIS A 23 -3.12 13.84 -0.75
CA HIS A 23 -1.77 14.19 -0.33
C HIS A 23 -1.45 13.62 1.06
N HIS A 24 -2.36 13.75 2.02
CA HIS A 24 -2.24 13.17 3.35
C HIS A 24 -1.99 11.66 3.29
N TRP A 25 -2.85 10.93 2.57
CA TRP A 25 -2.69 9.48 2.47
C TRP A 25 -1.45 9.05 1.72
N ARG A 26 -1.03 9.75 0.65
CA ARG A 26 0.24 9.44 -0.02
C ARG A 26 1.43 9.60 0.92
N LYS A 27 1.42 10.63 1.76
CA LYS A 27 2.45 10.84 2.78
C LYS A 27 2.43 9.73 3.84
N ALA A 28 1.25 9.35 4.32
CA ALA A 28 1.08 8.31 5.32
C ALA A 28 1.47 6.92 4.79
N ILE A 29 1.09 6.57 3.56
CA ILE A 29 1.48 5.30 2.91
C ILE A 29 3.00 5.25 2.70
N GLY A 30 3.59 6.31 2.17
CA GLY A 30 5.01 6.32 1.83
C GLY A 30 5.34 5.49 0.58
N PRO A 31 6.64 5.21 0.32
CA PRO A 31 7.08 4.54 -0.88
C PRO A 31 6.78 3.04 -0.86
N VAL A 32 6.41 2.49 -2.01
CA VAL A 32 6.33 1.03 -2.23
C VAL A 32 7.72 0.51 -2.56
N ARG A 33 8.23 -0.41 -1.75
CA ARG A 33 9.46 -1.13 -2.06
C ARG A 33 9.11 -2.43 -2.79
N ILE A 34 9.69 -2.63 -3.97
CA ILE A 34 9.58 -3.88 -4.73
C ILE A 34 10.87 -4.68 -4.53
N TYR A 35 10.72 -5.95 -4.20
CA TYR A 35 11.78 -6.94 -4.04
C TYR A 35 11.85 -7.86 -5.26
N SER A 36 13.01 -8.50 -5.45
CA SER A 36 13.17 -9.53 -6.46
C SER A 36 12.29 -10.74 -6.16
N ARG A 37 11.65 -11.29 -7.20
CA ARG A 37 10.86 -12.52 -7.11
C ARG A 37 11.70 -13.76 -6.79
N ALA A 38 13.02 -13.70 -6.99
CA ALA A 38 13.93 -14.79 -6.64
C ALA A 38 14.01 -14.99 -5.12
N THR A 39 13.96 -13.90 -4.34
CA THR A 39 13.99 -13.95 -2.87
C THR A 39 12.61 -13.80 -2.25
N HIS A 40 11.65 -13.25 -3.00
CA HIS A 40 10.29 -12.97 -2.54
C HIS A 40 9.26 -13.49 -3.57
N SER A 41 9.14 -14.81 -3.67
CA SER A 41 8.29 -15.50 -4.65
C SER A 41 6.80 -15.37 -4.40
N HIS A 42 6.39 -15.21 -3.14
CA HIS A 42 4.98 -15.18 -2.72
C HIS A 42 4.41 -13.78 -2.55
N CYS A 43 5.22 -12.79 -2.16
CA CYS A 43 4.83 -11.39 -2.11
C CYS A 43 6.09 -10.55 -2.27
N ASN A 44 6.18 -9.77 -3.35
CA ASN A 44 7.42 -9.09 -3.71
C ASN A 44 7.40 -7.60 -3.36
N TRP A 45 6.55 -7.15 -2.45
CA TRP A 45 6.50 -5.74 -2.09
C TRP A 45 6.17 -5.52 -0.63
N ALA A 46 6.61 -4.36 -0.13
CA ALA A 46 6.30 -3.87 1.20
C ALA A 46 6.13 -2.36 1.20
N ILE A 47 5.40 -1.86 2.19
CA ILE A 47 5.18 -0.46 2.49
C ILE A 47 5.40 -0.31 4.00
N ASN A 48 6.06 0.77 4.42
CA ASN A 48 6.26 1.11 5.83
C ASN A 48 5.45 2.38 6.13
N PRO A 49 4.15 2.26 6.47
CA PRO A 49 3.31 3.41 6.68
C PRO A 49 3.73 4.24 7.90
N THR A 50 3.37 5.51 7.88
CA THR A 50 3.63 6.50 8.94
C THR A 50 2.34 7.26 9.25
N GLY A 51 2.24 7.83 10.46
CA GLY A 51 1.06 8.55 10.92
C GLY A 51 0.69 8.16 12.33
N SER A 52 -0.56 8.42 12.71
CA SER A 52 -1.13 7.91 13.95
C SER A 52 -1.29 6.40 13.92
N ALA A 53 -1.38 5.76 15.10
CA ALA A 53 -1.62 4.33 15.21
C ALA A 53 -2.90 3.88 14.45
N GLN A 54 -3.94 4.72 14.45
CA GLN A 54 -5.16 4.45 13.70
C GLN A 54 -4.92 4.45 12.19
N GLU A 55 -4.20 5.44 11.67
CA GLU A 55 -3.90 5.52 10.22
C GLU A 55 -3.03 4.36 9.76
N ILE A 56 -2.03 3.99 10.55
CA ILE A 56 -1.17 2.83 10.29
C ILE A 56 -2.02 1.56 10.20
N ALA A 57 -2.88 1.30 11.19
CA ALA A 57 -3.74 0.11 11.21
C ALA A 57 -4.68 0.03 10.00
N LEU A 58 -5.25 1.17 9.57
CA LEU A 58 -6.10 1.24 8.38
C LEU A 58 -5.31 0.92 7.09
N ILE A 59 -4.10 1.45 6.97
CA ILE A 59 -3.24 1.18 5.82
C ILE A 59 -2.81 -0.30 5.80
N GLU A 60 -2.39 -0.85 6.94
CA GLU A 60 -1.97 -2.26 7.07
C GLU A 60 -3.10 -3.23 6.74
N THR A 61 -4.31 -2.96 7.24
CA THR A 61 -5.49 -3.78 6.94
C THR A 61 -5.75 -3.82 5.43
N LEU A 62 -5.71 -2.66 4.76
CA LEU A 62 -5.94 -2.60 3.33
C LEU A 62 -4.77 -3.19 2.52
N MET A 63 -3.55 -3.10 3.05
CA MET A 63 -2.39 -3.77 2.45
C MET A 63 -2.57 -5.28 2.46
N ASP A 64 -3.06 -5.87 3.54
CA ASP A 64 -3.33 -7.32 3.61
C ASP A 64 -4.37 -7.75 2.57
N ASP A 65 -5.47 -7.00 2.42
CA ASP A 65 -6.47 -7.23 1.37
C ASP A 65 -5.88 -7.16 -0.05
N LEU A 66 -4.94 -6.24 -0.27
CA LEU A 66 -4.29 -6.07 -1.57
C LEU A 66 -3.22 -7.13 -1.81
N ARG A 67 -2.54 -7.63 -0.78
CA ARG A 67 -1.59 -8.76 -0.91
C ARG A 67 -2.31 -10.02 -1.36
N MET A 68 -3.51 -10.28 -0.87
CA MET A 68 -4.31 -11.43 -1.30
C MET A 68 -4.69 -11.38 -2.79
N ARG A 69 -4.87 -10.18 -3.35
CA ARG A 69 -5.28 -9.99 -4.76
C ARG A 69 -4.11 -9.75 -5.71
N HIS A 70 -3.09 -9.06 -5.23
CA HIS A 70 -1.96 -8.55 -6.01
C HIS A 70 -0.65 -8.74 -5.24
N PRO A 71 -0.26 -10.00 -4.95
CA PRO A 71 0.96 -10.28 -4.20
C PRO A 71 2.24 -9.90 -4.97
N LEU A 72 2.17 -9.90 -6.30
CA LEU A 72 3.31 -9.68 -7.18
C LEU A 72 3.13 -8.42 -8.02
N LEU A 73 4.03 -7.45 -7.81
CA LEU A 73 4.15 -6.25 -8.60
C LEU A 73 5.24 -6.39 -9.66
N THR A 74 5.06 -5.68 -10.75
CA THR A 74 6.08 -5.42 -11.75
C THR A 74 6.61 -4.00 -11.55
N ALA A 75 7.91 -3.81 -11.84
CA ALA A 75 8.49 -2.48 -11.97
C ALA A 75 7.79 -1.71 -13.09
#